data_AF-A0A961NXG7-F1
#
_entry.id   AF-A0A961NXG7-F1
#
_cell.length_a   1.000
_cell.length_b   1.000
_cell.length_c   1.000
_cell.angle_alpha   90.00
_cell.angle_beta   90.00
_cell.angle_gamma   90.00
#
_symmetry.space_group_name_H-M   'P 1'
#
loop_
_entity.id
_entity.type
_entity.pdbx_description
1 polymer ?
#
loop_
_entity_poly.entity_id
_entity_poly.type
_entity_poly.pdbx_seq_one_letter_code
_entity_poly.pdbx_strand_id
1 'polypeptide(L)'
;MIPLWRTDPEAAAGLGWRRIAGAAAIAWVAPWGLALVLRAAAVPVAGSSAELLLLDLGVLLVMVPLFSWAGLLPGAVVAAWLIRRGFGGLGPILISGFVVALLVGVVMGVGTGFAAAGLLLSGLAWGVLLILAPGRLRPPT
;
A
#
# COMPACT_ATOMS: atom_id res chain seq x y z
N MET A 1 -10.31 -15.40 -10.62
CA MET A 1 -8.83 -15.33 -10.70
C MET A 1 -8.42 -13.87 -10.74
N ILE A 2 -7.45 -13.42 -9.93
CA ILE A 2 -6.95 -12.03 -9.98
C ILE A 2 -5.86 -11.96 -11.06
N PRO A 3 -6.00 -11.13 -12.10
CA PRO A 3 -4.98 -11.04 -13.14
C PRO A 3 -3.69 -10.43 -12.58
N LEU A 4 -2.59 -11.17 -12.70
CA LEU A 4 -1.24 -10.72 -12.36
C LEU A 4 -0.78 -9.59 -13.30
N TRP A 5 -1.17 -9.68 -14.57
CA TRP A 5 -0.87 -8.69 -15.61
C TRP A 5 -2.07 -8.59 -16.55
N ARG A 6 -2.47 -7.37 -16.90
CA ARG A 6 -3.54 -7.09 -17.87
C ARG A 6 -3.17 -5.85 -18.69
N THR A 7 -3.30 -5.95 -20.00
CA THR A 7 -3.25 -4.81 -20.92
C THR A 7 -4.64 -4.60 -21.50
N ASP A 8 -5.41 -3.71 -20.90
CA ASP A 8 -6.76 -3.38 -21.34
C ASP A 8 -7.00 -1.86 -21.21
N PRO A 9 -6.82 -1.12 -22.30
CA PRO A 9 -6.99 0.34 -22.32
C PRO A 9 -8.45 0.79 -22.16
N GLU A 10 -9.46 -0.08 -22.34
CA GLU A 10 -10.87 0.29 -22.15
C GLU A 10 -11.28 0.19 -20.68
N ALA A 11 -10.81 -0.84 -19.97
CA ALA A 11 -10.94 -0.97 -18.52
C ALA A 11 -10.33 0.23 -17.76
N ALA A 12 -9.28 0.82 -18.34
CA ALA A 12 -8.55 1.98 -17.84
C ALA A 12 -9.31 3.32 -17.96
N ALA A 13 -10.14 3.49 -18.99
CA ALA A 13 -10.80 4.77 -19.31
C ALA A 13 -11.78 5.24 -18.21
N GLY A 14 -12.23 4.32 -17.36
CA GLY A 14 -13.21 4.64 -16.31
C GLY A 14 -12.61 5.01 -14.94
N LEU A 15 -11.36 4.67 -14.63
CA LEU A 15 -10.84 4.83 -13.27
C LEU A 15 -10.43 6.28 -12.99
N GLY A 16 -11.39 7.05 -12.44
CA GLY A 16 -11.17 8.44 -12.05
C GLY A 16 -10.15 8.58 -10.91
N TRP A 17 -9.33 9.64 -10.99
CA TRP A 17 -8.29 9.99 -10.00
C TRP A 17 -8.79 9.93 -8.54
N ARG A 18 -10.04 10.33 -8.29
CA ARG A 18 -10.66 10.28 -6.96
C ARG A 18 -10.65 8.88 -6.33
N ARG A 19 -10.89 7.82 -7.12
CA ARG A 19 -10.90 6.43 -6.60
C ARG A 19 -9.48 5.95 -6.29
N ILE A 20 -8.51 6.38 -7.09
CA ILE A 20 -7.10 6.03 -6.90
C ILE A 20 -6.55 6.74 -5.66
N ALA A 21 -6.82 8.03 -5.52
CA ALA A 21 -6.48 8.80 -4.33
C ALA A 21 -7.17 8.23 -3.09
N GLY A 22 -8.46 7.87 -3.17
CA GLY A 22 -9.19 7.23 -2.08
C GLY A 22 -8.59 5.88 -1.68
N ALA A 23 -8.22 5.04 -2.64
CA ALA A 23 -7.59 3.75 -2.36
C ALA A 23 -6.18 3.90 -1.76
N ALA A 24 -5.40 4.85 -2.25
CA ALA A 24 -4.10 5.19 -1.68
C ALA A 24 -4.24 5.69 -0.23
N ALA A 25 -5.20 6.58 0.03
CA ALA A 25 -5.48 7.07 1.38
C ALA A 25 -5.91 5.95 2.34
N ILE A 26 -6.80 5.04 1.90
CA ILE A 26 -7.22 3.90 2.72
C ILE A 26 -6.04 2.95 2.98
N ALA A 27 -5.24 2.63 1.95
CA ALA A 27 -4.07 1.78 2.10
C ALA A 27 -3.02 2.39 3.04
N TRP A 28 -2.95 3.71 3.12
CA TRP A 28 -2.10 4.44 4.04
C TRP A 28 -2.60 4.40 5.49
N VAL A 29 -3.90 4.57 5.69
CA VAL A 29 -4.51 4.60 7.04
C VAL A 29 -4.72 3.20 7.62
N ALA A 30 -4.90 2.17 6.78
CA ALA A 30 -5.16 0.80 7.26
C ALA A 30 -4.10 0.25 8.23
N PRO A 31 -2.78 0.43 8.00
CA PRO A 31 -1.74 0.06 8.97
C PRO A 31 -1.89 0.76 10.33
N TRP A 32 -2.43 1.98 10.39
CA TRP A 32 -2.69 2.68 11.67
C TRP A 32 -3.76 1.98 12.49
N GLY A 33 -4.86 1.60 11.84
CA GLY A 33 -5.94 0.85 12.49
C GLY A 33 -5.43 -0.49 13.02
N LEU A 34 -4.62 -1.20 12.23
CA LEU A 34 -4.01 -2.46 12.65
C LEU A 34 -3.06 -2.27 13.84
N ALA A 35 -2.18 -1.26 13.81
CA ALA A 35 -1.27 -0.96 14.90
C ALA A 35 -2.02 -0.65 16.22
N LEU A 36 -3.11 0.12 16.15
CA LEU A 36 -3.96 0.40 17.31
C LEU A 36 -4.65 -0.84 17.86
N VAL A 37 -5.15 -1.71 16.99
CA VAL A 37 -5.78 -2.98 17.39
C VAL A 37 -4.76 -3.92 18.04
N LEU A 38 -3.58 -4.07 17.45
CA LEU A 38 -2.50 -4.89 18.00
C LEU A 38 -2.05 -4.36 19.37
N ARG A 39 -1.94 -3.04 19.51
CA ARG A 39 -1.65 -2.40 20.80
C ARG A 39 -2.75 -2.70 21.82
N ALA A 40 -4.03 -2.49 21.47
CA ALA A 40 -5.16 -2.75 22.34
C ALA A 40 -5.23 -4.23 22.77
N ALA A 41 -4.87 -5.15 21.89
CA ALA A 41 -4.80 -6.59 22.18
C ALA A 41 -3.58 -6.99 23.02
N ALA A 42 -2.49 -6.20 23.01
CA ALA A 42 -1.29 -6.45 23.79
C ALA A 42 -1.38 -5.90 25.23
N VAL A 43 -2.18 -4.85 25.47
CA VAL A 43 -2.40 -4.24 26.80
C VAL A 43 -2.77 -5.26 27.90
N PRO A 44 -3.64 -6.26 27.68
CA PRO A 44 -4.02 -7.24 28.70
C PRO A 44 -2.93 -8.28 28.99
N VAL A 45 -1.93 -8.41 28.12
CA VAL A 45 -0.93 -9.48 28.14
C VAL A 45 0.44 -8.97 28.62
N ALA A 46 0.68 -7.66 28.53
CA ALA A 46 1.92 -7.05 29.01
C ALA A 46 1.99 -7.11 30.55
N GLY A 47 3.02 -7.77 31.07
CA GLY A 47 3.27 -7.91 32.50
C GLY A 47 3.88 -6.66 33.14
N SER A 48 4.34 -5.70 32.33
CA SER A 48 4.90 -4.43 32.81
C SER A 48 4.74 -3.27 31.82
N SER A 49 4.87 -2.05 32.31
CA SER A 49 4.91 -0.84 31.50
C SER A 49 6.12 -0.79 30.55
N ALA A 50 7.24 -1.43 30.90
CA ALA A 50 8.43 -1.51 30.07
C ALA A 50 8.22 -2.43 28.84
N GLU A 51 7.49 -3.54 29.00
CA GLU A 51 7.12 -4.42 27.89
C GLU A 51 6.18 -3.71 26.90
N LEU A 52 5.20 -2.95 27.41
CA LEU A 52 4.34 -2.10 26.58
C LEU A 52 5.15 -1.06 25.80
N LEU A 53 6.15 -0.44 26.42
CA LEU A 53 7.02 0.56 25.80
C LEU A 53 7.91 -0.05 24.69
N LEU A 54 8.45 -1.26 24.93
CA LEU A 54 9.21 -2.00 23.93
C LEU A 54 8.33 -2.46 22.76
N LEU A 55 7.09 -2.87 23.04
CA LEU A 55 6.12 -3.24 22.02
C LEU A 55 5.72 -2.04 21.17
N ASP A 56 5.49 -0.88 21.80
CA ASP A 56 5.23 0.39 21.11
C ASP A 56 6.41 0.83 20.24
N LEU A 57 7.64 0.73 20.75
CA LEU A 57 8.85 1.03 19.99
C LEU A 57 9.04 0.07 18.81
N GLY A 58 8.76 -1.22 18.99
CA GLY A 58 8.82 -2.22 17.93
C GLY A 58 7.77 -1.96 16.83
N VAL A 59 6.53 -1.65 17.22
CA VAL A 59 5.47 -1.25 16.28
C VAL A 59 5.87 0.03 15.55
N LEU A 60 6.40 1.02 16.26
CA LEU A 60 6.86 2.27 15.65
C LEU A 60 7.97 2.02 14.62
N LEU A 61 9.00 1.24 14.98
CA LEU A 61 10.12 0.91 14.09
C LEU A 61 9.70 0.16 12.83
N VAL A 62 8.80 -0.81 12.95
CA VAL A 62 8.25 -1.55 11.79
C VAL A 62 7.36 -0.65 10.92
N MET A 63 6.66 0.31 11.54
CA MET A 63 5.72 1.15 10.84
C MET A 63 6.32 2.45 10.29
N VAL A 64 7.49 2.91 10.76
CA VAL A 64 8.20 4.11 10.24
C VAL A 64 8.34 4.09 8.71
N PRO A 65 8.75 2.99 8.06
CA PRO A 65 8.79 2.91 6.60
C PRO A 65 7.40 3.00 5.95
N LEU A 66 6.38 2.40 6.58
CA LEU A 66 4.97 2.42 6.14
C LEU A 66 4.32 3.80 6.33
N PHE A 67 4.81 4.58 7.29
CA PHE A 67 4.36 5.95 7.57
C PHE A 67 5.05 7.00 6.70
N SER A 68 6.10 6.62 5.96
CA SER A 68 6.71 7.51 5.00
C SER A 68 5.79 7.70 3.79
N TRP A 69 5.37 8.94 3.56
CA TRP A 69 4.61 9.36 2.37
C TRP A 69 5.29 9.02 1.04
N ALA A 70 6.59 8.77 1.12
CA ALA A 70 7.50 8.76 0.00
C ALA A 70 7.29 7.51 -0.89
N GLY A 71 6.83 6.37 -0.37
CA GLY A 71 6.43 5.22 -1.21
C GLY A 71 5.04 5.34 -1.83
N LEU A 72 4.10 5.96 -1.10
CA LEU A 72 2.67 5.77 -1.32
C LEU A 72 2.07 6.77 -2.31
N LEU A 73 2.40 8.06 -2.17
CA LEU A 73 1.91 9.09 -3.10
C LEU A 73 2.50 8.92 -4.50
N PRO A 74 3.83 8.78 -4.68
CA PRO A 74 4.38 8.59 -6.00
C PRO A 74 4.04 7.21 -6.56
N GLY A 75 3.93 6.18 -5.72
CA GLY A 75 3.45 4.85 -6.12
C GLY A 75 2.00 4.88 -6.64
N ALA A 76 1.11 5.63 -5.97
CA ALA A 76 -0.27 5.82 -6.43
C ALA A 76 -0.35 6.63 -7.74
N VAL A 77 0.51 7.64 -7.91
CA VAL A 77 0.62 8.41 -9.17
C VAL A 77 1.09 7.51 -10.31
N VAL A 78 2.13 6.69 -10.09
CA VAL A 78 2.65 5.77 -11.10
C VAL A 78 1.63 4.67 -11.41
N ALA A 79 0.97 4.10 -10.39
CA ALA A 79 -0.13 3.15 -10.59
C ALA A 79 -1.27 3.77 -11.40
N ALA A 80 -1.67 5.02 -11.11
CA ALA A 80 -2.67 5.73 -11.89
C ALA A 80 -2.24 5.92 -13.35
N TRP A 81 -0.99 6.29 -13.56
CA TRP A 81 -0.43 6.46 -14.89
C TRP A 81 -0.40 5.14 -15.67
N LEU A 82 0.05 4.05 -15.04
CA LEU A 82 0.06 2.70 -15.62
C LEU A 82 -1.35 2.23 -15.99
N ILE A 83 -2.30 2.37 -15.05
CA ILE A 83 -3.71 2.04 -15.29
C ILE A 83 -4.22 2.83 -16.49
N ARG A 84 -4.02 4.15 -16.55
CA ARG A 84 -4.47 4.99 -17.69
C ARG A 84 -3.84 4.62 -19.03
N ARG A 85 -2.66 3.97 -19.02
CA ARG A 85 -1.98 3.44 -20.21
C ARG A 85 -2.47 2.05 -20.61
N GLY A 86 -3.47 1.51 -19.89
CA GLY A 86 -4.00 0.17 -20.11
C GLY A 86 -3.26 -0.91 -19.32
N PHE A 87 -2.20 -0.59 -18.57
CA PHE A 87 -1.48 -1.54 -17.73
C PHE A 87 -2.20 -1.68 -16.38
N GLY A 88 -3.05 -2.69 -16.27
CA GLY A 88 -3.74 -3.07 -15.05
C GLY A 88 -3.22 -4.40 -14.48
N GLY A 89 -3.65 -4.71 -13.26
CA GLY A 89 -3.28 -5.94 -12.57
C GLY A 89 -2.43 -5.69 -11.34
N LEU A 90 -2.28 -6.74 -10.53
CA LEU A 90 -1.51 -6.69 -9.28
C LEU A 90 -0.02 -6.42 -9.56
N GLY A 91 0.56 -7.05 -10.58
CA GLY A 91 1.98 -6.99 -10.91
C GLY A 91 2.51 -5.58 -11.17
N PRO A 92 1.96 -4.82 -12.14
CA PRO A 92 2.40 -3.44 -12.42
C PRO A 92 2.36 -2.53 -11.19
N ILE A 93 1.34 -2.69 -10.35
CA ILE A 93 1.13 -1.86 -9.17
C ILE A 93 2.13 -2.21 -8.08
N LEU A 94 2.38 -3.50 -7.83
CA LEU A 94 3.42 -3.94 -6.89
C LEU A 94 4.81 -3.50 -7.36
N ILE A 95 5.13 -3.64 -8.65
CA ILE A 95 6.41 -3.21 -9.21
C ILE A 95 6.59 -1.70 -9.03
N SER A 96 5.55 -0.90 -9.32
CA SER A 96 5.62 0.55 -9.14
C SER A 96 5.83 0.94 -7.67
N GLY A 97 5.12 0.30 -6.73
CA GLY A 97 5.30 0.52 -5.30
C GLY A 97 6.69 0.15 -4.81
N PHE A 98 7.20 -0.99 -5.27
CA PHE A 98 8.55 -1.44 -4.96
C PHE A 98 9.61 -0.47 -5.46
N VAL A 99 9.58 -0.11 -6.75
CA VAL A 99 10.59 0.76 -7.38
C VAL A 99 10.58 2.14 -6.72
N VAL A 100 9.40 2.73 -6.52
CA VAL A 100 9.28 4.05 -5.87
C VAL A 100 9.81 3.99 -4.44
N ALA A 101 9.42 3.00 -3.65
CA ALA A 101 9.85 2.92 -2.27
C ALA A 101 11.35 2.60 -2.14
N LEU A 102 11.91 1.86 -3.09
CA LEU A 102 13.35 1.59 -3.14
C LEU A 102 14.14 2.86 -3.49
N LEU A 103 13.67 3.67 -4.46
CA LEU A 103 14.27 4.97 -4.77
C LEU A 103 14.26 5.91 -3.57
N VAL A 104 13.15 5.93 -2.83
CA VAL A 104 13.02 6.70 -1.59
C VAL A 104 13.95 6.19 -0.51
N GLY A 105 14.03 4.87 -0.33
CA GLY A 105 14.93 4.26 0.64
C GLY A 105 16.39 4.66 0.38
N VAL A 106 16.79 4.67 -0.89
CA VAL A 106 18.12 5.17 -1.31
C VAL A 106 18.31 6.64 -0.96
N VAL A 107 17.35 7.51 -1.29
CA VAL A 107 17.43 8.96 -1.00
C VAL A 107 17.49 9.25 0.49
N MET A 108 16.73 8.50 1.29
CA MET A 108 16.65 8.70 2.74
C MET A 108 17.76 7.96 3.51
N GLY A 109 18.60 7.17 2.83
CA GLY A 109 19.62 6.33 3.46
C GLY A 109 19.03 5.19 4.31
N VAL A 110 17.76 4.84 4.10
CA VAL A 110 17.04 3.81 4.86
C VAL A 110 16.79 2.63 3.93
N GLY A 111 17.44 1.50 4.20
CA GLY A 111 17.58 0.36 3.28
C GLY A 111 16.28 -0.38 2.90
N THR A 112 16.40 -1.69 2.70
CA THR A 112 15.37 -2.56 2.09
C THR A 112 14.00 -2.57 2.77
N GLY A 113 13.89 -2.10 4.01
CA GLY A 113 12.61 -1.96 4.74
C GLY A 113 11.60 -1.05 4.03
N PHE A 114 12.09 -0.03 3.30
CA PHE A 114 11.22 0.82 2.49
C PHE A 114 10.65 0.08 1.27
N ALA A 115 11.45 -0.76 0.62
CA ALA A 115 10.99 -1.54 -0.53
C ALA A 115 9.87 -2.54 -0.14
N ALA A 116 10.00 -3.18 1.02
CA ALA A 116 8.96 -4.04 1.59
C ALA A 116 7.68 -3.27 1.93
N ALA A 117 7.82 -2.08 2.52
CA ALA A 117 6.69 -1.19 2.80
C ALA A 117 5.97 -0.75 1.51
N GLY A 118 6.72 -0.40 0.46
CA GLY A 118 6.17 -0.06 -0.84
C GLY A 118 5.33 -1.18 -1.46
N LEU A 119 5.83 -2.42 -1.43
CA LEU A 119 5.08 -3.60 -1.89
C LEU A 119 3.77 -3.78 -1.12
N LEU A 120 3.83 -3.71 0.21
CA LEU A 120 2.68 -3.95 1.08
C LEU A 120 1.59 -2.90 0.88
N LEU A 121 1.97 -1.62 0.84
CA LEU A 121 1.05 -0.50 0.62
C LEU A 121 0.43 -0.52 -0.77
N SER A 122 1.20 -0.84 -1.81
CA SER A 122 0.68 -0.97 -3.18
C SER A 122 -0.26 -2.17 -3.33
N GLY A 123 0.02 -3.28 -2.66
CA GLY A 123 -0.89 -4.43 -2.61
C GLY A 123 -2.22 -4.09 -1.93
N LEU A 124 -2.17 -3.38 -0.80
CA LEU A 124 -3.36 -2.87 -0.10
C LEU A 124 -4.15 -1.90 -0.97
N ALA A 125 -3.49 -0.93 -1.61
CA ALA A 125 -4.13 0.03 -2.50
C ALA A 125 -4.85 -0.66 -3.66
N TRP A 126 -4.25 -1.71 -4.24
CA TRP A 126 -4.90 -2.52 -5.26
C TRP A 126 -6.11 -3.28 -4.72
N GLY A 127 -5.99 -3.90 -3.54
CA GLY A 127 -7.12 -4.56 -2.88
C GLY A 127 -8.31 -3.62 -2.66
N VAL A 128 -8.02 -2.40 -2.19
CA VAL A 128 -9.05 -1.36 -2.01
C VAL A 128 -9.64 -0.91 -3.35
N LEU A 129 -8.80 -0.74 -4.38
CA LEU A 129 -9.29 -0.41 -5.72
C LEU A 129 -10.24 -1.49 -6.28
N LEU A 130 -9.97 -2.78 -6.03
CA LEU A 130 -10.86 -3.87 -6.40
C LEU A 130 -12.22 -3.79 -5.70
N ILE A 131 -12.28 -3.23 -4.48
CA ILE A 131 -13.53 -3.00 -3.73
C ILE A 131 -14.26 -1.78 -4.27
N LEU A 132 -13.55 -0.69 -4.56
CA LEU A 132 -14.12 0.57 -5.03
C LEU A 132 -14.51 0.57 -6.53
N ALA A 133 -13.93 -0.33 -7.32
CA ALA A 133 -14.16 -0.42 -8.76
C ALA A 133 -14.08 -1.86 -9.32
N PRO A 134 -14.87 -2.82 -8.80
CA PRO A 134 -14.74 -4.24 -9.13
C PRO A 134 -14.95 -4.51 -10.64
N GLY A 135 -15.97 -3.91 -11.26
CA GLY A 135 -16.31 -4.12 -12.67
C GLY A 135 -15.34 -3.50 -13.67
N ARG A 136 -14.34 -2.72 -13.22
CA ARG A 136 -13.30 -2.14 -14.09
C ARG A 136 -11.96 -2.83 -13.96
N LEU A 137 -11.78 -3.66 -12.94
CA LEU A 137 -10.51 -4.30 -12.62
C LEU A 137 -10.58 -5.83 -12.69
N ARG A 138 -11.78 -6.41 -12.54
CA ARG A 138 -12.02 -7.83 -12.79
C ARG A 138 -12.27 -8.07 -14.30
N PRO A 139 -11.87 -9.22 -14.85
CA PRO A 139 -12.26 -9.58 -16.21
C PRO A 139 -13.79 -9.69 -16.30
N PRO A 140 -14.41 -9.35 -17.45
CA PRO A 140 -15.79 -9.76 -17.72
C PRO A 140 -15.84 -11.29 -17.67
N THR A 141 -16.78 -11.82 -16.87
CA THR A 141 -17.13 -13.24 -16.86
C THR A 141 -17.91 -13.60 -18.11
#